data_AF-A0A970HA30-F1
#
_entry.id   AF-A0A970HA30-F1
#
_cell.length_a   1.000
_cell.length_b   1.000
_cell.length_c   1.000
_cell.angle_alpha   90.00
_cell.angle_beta   90.00
_cell.angle_gamma   90.00
#
_symmetry.space_group_name_H-M   'P 1'
#
loop_
_entity.id
_entity.type
_entity.pdbx_description
1 polymer ?
#
loop_
_entity_poly.entity_id
_entity_poly.type
_entity_poly.pdbx_seq_one_letter_code
_entity_poly.pdbx_strand_id
1 'polypeptide(L)'
;ARILSPQTVEALAARHRVGLYDHTFRAALDWGLGVVVNSAWHGEADAPHSFGPHASLRAYGHSGFRSTAAFCDPEPGLVVAFALNGTPAEAAHRRRAHHLCGAIYEDLGLSGEGYNP
;
A
#
# COMPACT_ATOMS: atom_id res chain seq x y z
N ALA A 1 -1.92 -24.72 3.13
CA ALA A 1 -0.89 -24.89 4.17
C ALA A 1 -0.42 -23.52 4.65
N ARG A 2 -0.14 -23.33 5.94
CA ARG A 2 0.43 -22.08 6.48
C ARG A 2 1.95 -22.06 6.20
N ILE A 3 2.44 -21.01 5.54
CA ILE A 3 3.86 -20.90 5.14
C ILE A 3 4.68 -20.19 6.23
N LEU A 4 4.13 -19.14 6.85
CA LEU A 4 4.78 -18.36 7.90
C LEU A 4 3.89 -18.30 9.16
N SER A 5 4.51 -18.19 10.34
CA SER A 5 3.79 -17.91 11.58
C SER A 5 3.27 -16.46 11.56
N PRO A 6 2.19 -16.13 12.30
CA PRO A 6 1.74 -14.75 12.46
C PRO A 6 2.85 -13.82 12.96
N GLN A 7 3.67 -14.29 13.90
CA GLN A 7 4.77 -13.51 14.47
C GLN A 7 5.83 -13.17 13.42
N THR A 8 6.14 -14.11 12.50
CA THR A 8 7.05 -13.84 11.39
C THR A 8 6.47 -12.82 10.43
N VAL A 9 5.17 -12.89 10.12
CA VAL A 9 4.51 -11.90 9.25
C VAL A 9 4.56 -10.50 9.88
N GLU A 10 4.23 -10.36 11.16
CA GLU A 10 4.33 -9.08 11.87
C GLU A 10 5.75 -8.51 11.87
N ALA A 11 6.77 -9.36 12.08
CA ALA A 11 8.16 -8.93 12.04
C ALA A 11 8.60 -8.47 10.64
N LEU A 12 8.14 -9.13 9.57
CA LEU A 12 8.44 -8.74 8.19
C LEU A 12 7.72 -7.44 7.78
N ALA A 13 6.48 -7.25 8.26
CA ALA A 13 5.64 -6.09 7.93
C ALA A 13 5.86 -4.88 8.85
N ALA A 14 6.55 -5.04 9.99
CA ALA A 14 6.93 -3.94 10.85
C ALA A 14 7.78 -2.91 10.10
N ARG A 15 7.70 -1.64 10.49
CA ARG A 15 8.55 -0.59 9.92
C ARG A 15 10.01 -0.76 10.40
N HIS A 16 10.93 -1.02 9.48
CA HIS A 16 12.38 -1.12 9.73
C HIS A 16 13.15 0.10 9.22
N ARG A 17 12.62 0.77 8.18
CA ARG A 17 13.11 2.07 7.68
C ARG A 17 11.95 3.05 7.74
N VAL A 18 12.12 4.19 8.41
CA VAL A 18 11.05 5.16 8.66
C VAL A 18 11.46 6.57 8.27
N GLY A 19 10.59 7.28 7.56
CA GLY A 19 10.72 8.72 7.29
C GLY A 19 11.92 9.11 6.42
N LEU A 20 12.57 8.15 5.77
CA LEU A 20 13.66 8.43 4.84
C LEU A 20 13.11 8.71 3.45
N TYR A 21 13.66 9.76 2.83
CA TYR A 21 13.34 10.09 1.45
C TYR A 21 13.93 9.04 0.50
N ASP A 22 13.06 8.42 -0.30
CA ASP A 22 13.48 7.51 -1.34
C ASP A 22 13.78 8.29 -2.62
N HIS A 23 15.04 8.33 -3.04
CA HIS A 23 15.45 9.08 -4.24
C HIS A 23 14.95 8.46 -5.56
N THR A 24 14.54 7.20 -5.55
CA THR A 24 13.96 6.53 -6.74
C THR A 24 12.52 6.95 -6.91
N PHE A 25 11.74 6.85 -5.84
CA PHE A 25 10.30 7.15 -5.85
C PHE A 25 10.00 8.62 -5.59
N ARG A 26 10.99 9.39 -5.12
CA ARG A 26 10.92 10.82 -4.81
C ARG A 26 9.84 11.15 -3.76
N ALA A 27 9.69 10.27 -2.78
CA ALA A 27 8.73 10.37 -1.68
C ALA A 27 9.33 9.81 -0.38
N ALA A 28 8.80 10.22 0.78
CA ALA A 28 9.12 9.57 2.05
C ALA A 28 8.38 8.23 2.15
N LEU A 29 9.12 7.12 2.23
CA LEU A 29 8.54 5.78 2.26
C LEU A 29 9.11 4.97 3.43
N ASP A 30 8.20 4.33 4.15
CA ASP A 30 8.52 3.37 5.19
C ASP A 30 8.59 1.95 4.62
N TRP A 31 9.60 1.20 5.06
CA TRP A 31 9.86 -0.15 4.56
C TRP A 31 9.90 -1.16 5.69
N GLY A 32 9.27 -2.30 5.44
CA GLY A 32 9.50 -3.53 6.19
C GLY A 32 10.66 -4.33 5.59
N LEU A 33 10.70 -5.62 5.89
CA LEU A 33 11.69 -6.54 5.33
C LEU A 33 11.21 -7.08 3.97
N GLY A 34 11.36 -6.25 2.93
CA GLY A 34 11.03 -6.60 1.54
C GLY A 34 9.64 -6.14 1.07
N VAL A 35 8.92 -5.39 1.90
CA VAL A 35 7.61 -4.79 1.59
C VAL A 35 7.59 -3.31 1.92
N VAL A 36 6.79 -2.55 1.18
CA VAL A 36 6.43 -1.16 1.52
C VAL A 36 5.36 -1.20 2.60
N VAL A 37 5.48 -0.34 3.61
CA VAL A 37 4.46 -0.13 4.65
C VAL A 37 3.77 1.19 4.40
N ASN A 38 2.45 1.26 4.64
CA ASN A 38 1.66 2.45 4.33
C ASN A 38 2.26 3.70 4.97
N SER A 39 2.60 4.67 4.13
CA SER A 39 3.36 5.86 4.50
C SER A 39 2.50 7.13 4.46
N ALA A 40 1.16 6.98 4.45
CA ALA A 40 0.21 8.09 4.36
C ALA A 40 0.42 9.20 5.43
N TRP A 41 0.95 8.85 6.60
CA TRP A 41 1.30 9.80 7.66
C TRP A 41 2.40 10.81 7.36
N HIS A 42 3.14 10.64 6.26
CA HIS A 42 4.11 11.65 5.80
C HIS A 42 3.45 12.76 4.97
N GLY A 43 2.12 12.76 4.82
CA GLY A 43 1.35 13.83 4.17
C GLY A 43 1.24 13.73 2.65
N GLU A 44 1.82 12.70 2.04
CA GLU A 44 1.68 12.42 0.60
C GLU A 44 0.59 11.37 0.35
N ALA A 45 -0.67 11.79 0.33
CA ALA A 45 -1.82 10.89 0.08
C ALA A 45 -1.71 10.11 -1.26
N ASP A 46 -1.01 10.68 -2.24
CA ASP A 46 -0.70 10.09 -3.54
C ASP A 46 0.79 9.70 -3.68
N ALA A 47 1.44 9.26 -2.60
CA ALA A 47 2.79 8.71 -2.70
C ALA A 47 2.82 7.48 -3.65
N PRO A 48 3.93 7.27 -4.39
CA PRO A 48 4.17 5.98 -5.05
C PRO A 48 4.01 4.82 -4.06
N HIS A 49 3.47 3.70 -4.53
CA HIS A 49 3.14 2.53 -3.68
C HIS A 49 2.09 2.78 -2.58
N SER A 50 1.28 3.85 -2.69
CA SER A 50 0.09 4.04 -1.85
C SER A 50 -0.92 2.89 -2.03
N PHE A 51 -1.59 2.51 -0.94
CA PHE A 51 -2.61 1.45 -0.90
C PHE A 51 -4.05 2.00 -1.00
N GLY A 52 -4.20 3.28 -1.39
CA GLY A 52 -5.47 3.97 -1.49
C GLY A 52 -5.84 4.78 -0.25
N PRO A 53 -6.92 5.59 -0.33
CA PRO A 53 -7.26 6.58 0.69
C PRO A 53 -7.78 5.99 2.01
N HIS A 54 -8.25 4.74 2.00
CA HIS A 54 -8.87 4.09 3.18
C HIS A 54 -7.97 3.07 3.86
N ALA A 55 -6.79 2.80 3.31
CA ALA A 55 -5.89 1.79 3.87
C ALA A 55 -5.33 2.23 5.22
N SER A 56 -5.28 1.30 6.19
CA SER A 56 -4.71 1.55 7.50
C SER A 56 -3.21 1.84 7.43
N LEU A 57 -2.67 2.46 8.48
CA LEU A 57 -1.21 2.65 8.62
C LEU A 57 -0.45 1.33 8.79
N ARG A 58 -1.14 0.21 9.01
CA ARG A 58 -0.55 -1.14 9.08
C ARG A 58 -0.60 -1.88 7.75
N ALA A 59 -1.21 -1.32 6.71
CA ALA A 59 -1.20 -1.96 5.40
C ALA A 59 0.23 -2.08 4.85
N TYR A 60 0.53 -3.22 4.22
CA TYR A 60 1.85 -3.51 3.66
C TYR A 60 1.76 -4.36 2.39
N GLY A 61 2.72 -4.17 1.47
CA GLY A 61 2.71 -4.87 0.19
C GLY A 61 3.77 -4.38 -0.78
N HIS A 62 3.52 -4.58 -2.06
CA HIS A 62 4.40 -4.12 -3.15
C HIS A 62 3.62 -3.90 -4.44
N SER A 63 4.06 -2.96 -5.27
CA SER A 63 3.57 -2.79 -6.65
C SER A 63 4.63 -3.18 -7.67
N GLY A 64 4.21 -3.78 -8.77
CA GLY A 64 5.06 -4.01 -9.94
C GLY A 64 5.09 -2.79 -10.87
N PHE A 65 5.72 -2.94 -12.03
CA PHE A 65 5.90 -1.82 -12.98
C PHE A 65 4.57 -1.39 -13.61
N ARG A 66 3.89 -0.45 -12.96
CA ARG A 66 2.71 0.28 -13.45
C ARG A 66 1.51 -0.55 -13.89
N SER A 67 1.43 -1.80 -13.44
CA SER A 67 0.44 -2.78 -13.93
C SER A 67 -0.10 -3.71 -12.83
N THR A 68 0.70 -4.01 -11.81
CA THR A 68 0.32 -4.96 -10.76
C THR A 68 0.56 -4.39 -9.38
N ALA A 69 -0.21 -4.87 -8.40
CA ALA A 69 0.10 -4.70 -6.99
C ALA A 69 -0.52 -5.81 -6.15
N ALA A 70 0.08 -6.09 -5.00
CA ALA A 70 -0.51 -6.93 -3.97
C ALA A 70 -0.18 -6.34 -2.59
N PHE A 71 -1.17 -6.27 -1.70
CA PHE A 71 -1.00 -5.79 -0.33
C PHE A 71 -2.00 -6.45 0.62
N CYS A 72 -1.68 -6.37 1.91
CA CYS A 72 -2.51 -6.83 3.01
C CYS A 72 -2.77 -5.63 3.94
N ASP A 73 -4.02 -5.47 4.37
CA ASP A 73 -4.40 -4.58 5.46
C ASP A 73 -4.93 -5.42 6.63
N PRO A 74 -4.13 -5.61 7.69
CA PRO A 74 -4.50 -6.48 8.80
C PRO A 74 -5.60 -5.90 9.69
N GLU A 75 -5.87 -4.59 9.64
CA GLU A 75 -6.87 -3.96 10.51
C GLU A 75 -8.31 -4.34 10.13
N PRO A 76 -8.76 -4.16 8.87
CA PRO A 76 -10.04 -4.70 8.40
C PRO A 76 -9.95 -6.17 7.98
N GLY A 77 -8.76 -6.79 7.99
CA GLY A 77 -8.56 -8.16 7.53
C GLY A 77 -8.69 -8.32 6.01
N LEU A 78 -8.19 -7.36 5.24
CA LEU A 78 -8.32 -7.28 3.79
C LEU A 78 -7.00 -7.69 3.09
N VAL A 79 -7.11 -8.42 1.98
CA VAL A 79 -6.00 -8.65 1.05
C VAL A 79 -6.44 -8.26 -0.34
N VAL A 80 -5.64 -7.47 -1.04
CA VAL A 80 -5.90 -7.03 -2.40
C VAL A 80 -4.75 -7.46 -3.30
N ALA A 81 -5.07 -8.02 -4.45
CA ALA A 81 -4.12 -8.25 -5.52
C ALA A 81 -4.79 -7.93 -6.86
N PHE A 82 -4.10 -7.18 -7.72
CA PHE A 82 -4.58 -6.90 -9.06
C PHE A 82 -3.45 -6.98 -10.09
N ALA A 83 -3.85 -7.34 -11.30
CA ALA A 83 -3.01 -7.27 -12.49
C ALA A 83 -3.82 -6.66 -13.63
N LEU A 84 -3.33 -5.55 -14.18
CA LEU A 84 -3.99 -4.78 -15.22
C LEU A 84 -3.17 -4.85 -16.50
N ASN A 85 -3.87 -4.82 -17.63
CA ASN A 85 -3.22 -4.73 -18.93
C ASN A 85 -2.61 -3.33 -19.14
N GLY A 86 -1.42 -3.32 -19.75
CA GLY A 86 -0.71 -2.10 -20.14
C GLY A 86 0.02 -1.37 -19.00
N THR A 87 1.03 -0.59 -19.38
CA THR A 87 1.91 0.17 -18.48
C THR A 87 1.86 1.67 -18.82
N PRO A 88 0.76 2.36 -18.50
CA PRO A 88 0.59 3.77 -18.85
C PRO A 88 1.64 4.64 -18.13
N ALA A 89 1.71 5.92 -18.51
CA ALA A 89 2.55 6.90 -17.83
C ALA A 89 2.28 6.93 -16.31
N GLU A 90 3.31 7.26 -15.53
CA GLU A 90 3.30 7.18 -14.06
C GLU A 90 2.08 7.85 -13.44
N ALA A 91 1.79 9.09 -13.83
CA ALA A 91 0.66 9.85 -13.29
C ALA A 91 -0.71 9.19 -13.58
N ALA A 92 -0.86 8.56 -14.75
CA ALA A 92 -2.08 7.85 -15.10
C ALA A 92 -2.20 6.52 -14.34
N HIS A 93 -1.08 5.79 -14.18
CA HIS A 93 -1.06 4.59 -13.35
C HIS A 93 -1.41 4.91 -11.90
N ARG A 94 -0.83 5.96 -11.32
CA ARG A 94 -1.04 6.35 -9.93
C ARG A 94 -2.50 6.67 -9.65
N ARG A 95 -3.15 7.49 -10.50
CA ARG A 95 -4.60 7.76 -10.40
C ARG A 95 -5.41 6.48 -10.52
N ARG A 96 -5.09 5.62 -11.48
CA ARG A 96 -5.78 4.33 -11.68
C ARG A 96 -5.68 3.44 -10.44
N ALA A 97 -4.50 3.32 -9.85
CA ALA A 97 -4.28 2.51 -8.64
C ALA A 97 -4.99 3.11 -7.42
N HIS A 98 -4.89 4.43 -7.21
CA HIS A 98 -5.59 5.15 -6.13
C HIS A 98 -7.11 4.88 -6.18
N HIS A 99 -7.74 5.11 -7.34
CA HIS A 99 -9.18 4.91 -7.49
C HIS A 99 -9.58 3.44 -7.39
N LEU A 100 -8.80 2.52 -7.95
CA LEU A 100 -9.08 1.08 -7.85
C LEU A 100 -9.05 0.62 -6.39
N CYS A 101 -8.02 1.01 -5.63
CA CYS A 101 -7.93 0.67 -4.22
C CYS A 101 -9.07 1.32 -3.43
N GLY A 102 -9.35 2.60 -3.64
CA GLY A 102 -10.47 3.29 -3.00
C GLY A 102 -11.81 2.58 -3.22
N ALA A 103 -12.13 2.28 -4.49
CA ALA A 103 -13.37 1.58 -4.85
C ALA A 103 -13.50 0.20 -4.20
N ILE A 104 -12.38 -0.54 -4.02
CA ILE A 104 -12.41 -1.84 -3.31
C ILE A 104 -12.82 -1.65 -1.84
N TYR A 105 -12.27 -0.65 -1.15
CA TYR A 105 -12.66 -0.38 0.24
C TYR A 105 -14.11 0.10 0.35
N GLU A 106 -14.53 0.98 -0.55
CA GLU A 106 -15.90 1.50 -0.61
C GLU A 106 -16.93 0.38 -0.86
N ASP A 107 -16.68 -0.48 -1.86
CA ASP A 107 -17.57 -1.61 -2.22
C ASP A 107 -17.71 -2.63 -1.08
N LEU A 108 -16.64 -2.84 -0.31
CA LEU A 108 -16.64 -3.72 0.86
C LEU A 108 -17.20 -3.06 2.13
N GLY A 109 -17.59 -1.78 2.08
CA GLY A 109 -18.05 -1.04 3.25
C GLY A 109 -16.97 -0.80 4.31
N LEU A 110 -15.69 -0.84 3.88
CA LEU A 110 -14.50 -0.62 4.71
C LEU A 110 -13.99 0.83 4.63
N SER A 111 -14.71 1.70 3.92
CA SER A 111 -14.46 3.14 3.87
C SER A 111 -14.85 3.78 5.22
N GLY A 112 -13.94 3.74 6.19
CA GLY A 112 -13.98 4.55 7.41
C GLY A 112 -13.21 5.86 7.25
N GLU A 113 -13.06 6.64 8.33
CA GLU A 113 -12.10 7.74 8.35
C GLU A 113 -10.71 7.16 8.13
N GLY A 114 -10.24 7.19 6.87
CA GLY A 114 -8.86 6.93 6.54
C GLY A 114 -7.96 7.88 7.34
N TYR A 115 -6.66 7.59 7.41
CA TYR A 115 -5.72 8.47 8.09
C TYR A 115 -5.91 9.92 7.62
N ASN A 116 -6.46 10.75 8.53
CA ASN A 116 -6.68 12.17 8.34
C ASN A 116 -5.52 12.86 9.10
N PRO A 117 -4.61 13.56 8.39
CA PRO A 117 -3.33 14.01 8.94
C PRO A 117 -3.45 14.88 10.19
#